data_AF-A0A368PXZ3-F1
#
_entry.id   AF-A0A368PXZ3-F1
#
_cell.length_a   1.000
_cell.length_b   1.000
_cell.length_c   1.000
_cell.angle_alpha   90.00
_cell.angle_beta   90.00
_cell.angle_gamma   90.00
#
_symmetry.space_group_name_H-M   'P 1'
#
loop_
_entity.id
_entity.type
_entity.pdbx_description
1 polymer ?
#
loop_
_entity_poly.entity_id
_entity_poly.type
_entity_poly.pdbx_seq_one_letter_code
_entity_poly.pdbx_strand_id
1 'polypeptide(L)'
;MAEGVGEWSYSKNSRRQETVIRETKPIIENATKEVYTALLPKTMIIVDLGCSAGPNTLLFMSNVIGVIADQCKSNEGDTVELQFFL
;
A
#
# COMPACT_ATOMS: atom_id res chain seq x y z
N MET A 1 0.92 -8.49 -17.45
CA MET A 1 1.90 -9.43 -16.86
C MET A 1 1.41 -10.85 -17.09
N ALA A 2 2.24 -11.88 -16.89
CA ALA A 2 1.78 -13.27 -17.03
C ALA A 2 0.61 -13.54 -16.09
N GLU A 3 -0.52 -13.96 -16.66
CA GLU A 3 -1.80 -14.05 -15.95
C GLU A 3 -1.91 -15.31 -15.08
N GLY A 4 -2.90 -15.30 -14.18
CA GLY A 4 -3.26 -16.46 -13.35
C GLY A 4 -2.39 -16.67 -12.11
N VAL A 5 -2.49 -17.88 -11.57
CA VAL A 5 -1.82 -18.33 -10.33
C VAL A 5 -0.93 -19.57 -10.54
N GLY A 6 -0.70 -19.91 -11.81
CA GLY A 6 0.13 -21.04 -12.22
C GLY A 6 1.62 -20.82 -11.95
N GLU A 7 2.44 -21.85 -12.16
CA GLU A 7 3.90 -21.78 -11.93
C GLU A 7 4.58 -20.61 -12.68
N TRP A 8 4.11 -20.30 -13.88
CA TRP A 8 4.64 -19.26 -14.75
C TRP A 8 3.92 -17.91 -14.62
N SER A 9 3.00 -17.78 -13.66
CA SER A 9 2.28 -16.52 -13.45
C SER A 9 3.20 -15.45 -12.87
N TYR A 10 2.80 -14.19 -13.03
CA TYR A 10 3.48 -13.08 -12.39
C TYR A 10 3.50 -13.23 -10.86
N SER A 11 2.37 -13.60 -10.26
CA SER A 11 2.23 -13.76 -8.81
C SER A 11 3.27 -14.69 -8.16
N LYS A 12 3.82 -15.66 -8.91
CA LYS A 12 4.88 -16.56 -8.44
C LYS A 12 6.30 -16.17 -8.90
N ASN A 13 6.43 -15.26 -9.87
CA ASN A 13 7.70 -14.89 -10.49
C ASN A 13 8.03 -13.40 -10.34
N SER A 14 7.38 -12.69 -9.41
CA SER A 14 7.49 -11.24 -9.21
C SER A 14 8.46 -10.81 -8.10
N ARG A 15 9.41 -11.68 -7.72
CA ARG A 15 10.32 -11.46 -6.57
C ARG A 15 11.17 -10.21 -6.71
N ARG A 16 11.61 -9.86 -7.93
CA ARG A 16 12.40 -8.64 -8.16
C ARG A 16 11.59 -7.39 -7.83
N GLN A 17 10.33 -7.35 -8.24
CA GLN A 17 9.43 -6.24 -7.94
C GLN A 17 9.09 -6.18 -6.44
N GLU A 18 8.95 -7.33 -5.78
CA GLU A 18 8.79 -7.39 -4.32
C GLU A 18 9.99 -6.74 -3.59
N THR A 19 11.22 -7.05 -4.01
CA THR A 19 12.43 -6.43 -3.46
C THR A 19 12.39 -4.91 -3.60
N VAL A 20 12.04 -4.39 -4.79
CA VAL A 20 11.93 -2.95 -5.02
C VAL A 20 10.89 -2.33 -4.08
N ILE A 21 9.71 -2.94 -3.92
CA ILE A 21 8.67 -2.43 -3.00
C ILE A 21 9.21 -2.34 -1.57
N ARG A 22 9.97 -3.34 -1.11
CA ARG A 22 10.59 -3.34 0.22
C ARG A 22 11.65 -2.26 0.37
N GLU A 23 12.47 -2.03 -0.65
CA GLU A 23 13.48 -0.96 -0.65
C GLU A 23 12.84 0.43 -0.66
N THR A 24 11.72 0.60 -1.37
CA THR A 24 10.98 1.87 -1.42
C THR A 24 10.03 2.09 -0.24
N LYS A 25 9.88 1.10 0.65
CA LYS A 25 9.03 1.18 1.84
C LYS A 25 9.16 2.51 2.61
N PRO A 26 10.35 3.00 3.00
CA PRO A 26 10.45 4.25 3.76
C PRO A 26 9.91 5.47 3.00
N ILE A 27 10.00 5.48 1.67
CA ILE A 27 9.47 6.56 0.84
C ILE A 27 7.94 6.55 0.89
N ILE A 28 7.33 5.36 0.73
CA ILE A 28 5.88 5.19 0.80
C ILE A 28 5.35 5.57 2.19
N GLU A 29 6.02 5.12 3.25
CA GLU A 29 5.58 5.38 4.62
C GLU A 29 5.66 6.88 4.96
N ASN A 30 6.75 7.56 4.58
CA ASN A 30 6.90 9.00 4.81
C ASN A 30 5.85 9.80 4.02
N ALA A 31 5.66 9.53 2.73
CA ALA A 31 4.68 10.23 1.91
C ALA A 31 3.25 10.04 2.45
N THR A 32 2.91 8.81 2.86
CA THR A 32 1.60 8.50 3.47
C THR A 32 1.38 9.30 4.75
N LYS A 33 2.39 9.36 5.63
CA LYS A 33 2.34 10.13 6.87
C LYS A 33 2.19 11.62 6.60
N GLU A 34 2.97 12.17 5.68
CA GLU A 34 2.91 13.59 5.31
C GLU A 34 1.51 13.97 4.82
N VAL A 35 0.93 13.18 3.90
CA VAL A 35 -0.43 13.43 3.39
C VAL A 35 -1.48 13.33 4.49
N TYR A 36 -1.41 12.30 5.35
CA TYR A 36 -2.34 12.15 6.46
C TYR A 36 -2.28 13.35 7.42
N THR A 37 -1.08 13.70 7.88
CA THR A 37 -0.90 14.77 8.87
C THR A 37 -1.25 16.15 8.32
N ALA A 38 -1.04 16.39 7.02
CA ALA A 38 -1.38 17.65 6.38
C ALA A 38 -2.89 17.84 6.19
N LEU A 39 -3.63 16.75 5.91
CA LEU A 39 -5.05 16.84 5.51
C LEU A 39 -6.03 16.37 6.59
N LEU A 40 -5.59 15.53 7.52
CA LEU A 40 -6.42 14.85 8.54
C LEU A 40 -7.75 14.33 7.96
N PRO A 41 -7.70 13.52 6.89
CA PRO A 41 -8.89 13.18 6.13
C PRO A 41 -9.75 12.14 6.85
N LYS A 42 -11.07 12.22 6.71
CA LYS A 42 -11.99 11.14 7.12
C LYS A 42 -12.00 9.96 6.14
N THR A 43 -11.68 10.23 4.87
CA THR A 43 -11.59 9.21 3.82
C THR A 43 -10.34 9.47 3.00
N MET A 44 -9.54 8.43 2.78
CA MET A 44 -8.38 8.47 1.90
C MET A 44 -8.57 7.45 0.78
N ILE A 45 -8.45 7.93 -0.46
CA ILE A 45 -8.53 7.10 -1.66
C ILE A 45 -7.10 6.87 -2.15
N ILE A 46 -6.73 5.61 -2.28
CA ILE A 46 -5.41 5.17 -2.73
C ILE A 46 -5.57 4.36 -4.01
N VAL A 47 -4.74 4.63 -5.01
CA VAL A 47 -4.77 3.95 -6.30
C VAL A 47 -3.39 3.35 -6.58
N ASP A 48 -3.33 2.04 -6.83
CA ASP A 48 -2.10 1.36 -7.26
C ASP A 48 -2.08 1.19 -8.78
N LEU A 49 -1.45 2.13 -9.48
CA LEU A 49 -1.40 2.15 -10.93
C LEU A 49 -0.44 1.07 -11.46
N GLY A 50 -1.02 0.03 -12.06
CA GLY A 50 -0.25 -1.11 -12.57
C GLY A 50 -0.05 -2.21 -11.53
N CYS A 51 -1.04 -2.42 -10.65
CA CYS A 51 -0.99 -3.37 -9.53
C CYS A 51 -0.63 -4.81 -9.95
N SER A 52 -0.95 -5.21 -11.18
CA SER A 52 -0.85 -6.59 -11.68
C SER A 52 -1.57 -7.60 -10.76
N ALA A 53 -1.44 -8.90 -11.03
CA ALA A 53 -2.02 -9.97 -10.21
C ALA A 53 -0.96 -10.59 -9.30
N GLY A 54 -1.09 -10.46 -7.97
CA GLY A 54 -0.18 -11.11 -7.03
C GLY A 54 -0.01 -10.36 -5.70
N PRO A 55 0.95 -10.79 -4.87
CA PRO A 55 1.09 -10.29 -3.50
C PRO A 55 1.70 -8.89 -3.39
N ASN A 56 2.31 -8.39 -4.47
CA ASN A 56 3.04 -7.13 -4.47
C ASN A 56 2.15 -5.92 -4.16
N THR A 57 0.97 -5.84 -4.78
CA THR A 57 0.02 -4.75 -4.49
C THR A 57 -0.45 -4.79 -3.03
N LEU A 58 -0.68 -5.99 -2.48
CA LEU A 58 -1.06 -6.15 -1.07
C LEU A 58 0.07 -5.74 -0.12
N LEU A 59 1.33 -5.99 -0.49
CA LEU A 59 2.48 -5.51 0.28
C LEU A 59 2.52 -3.98 0.32
N PHE A 60 2.30 -3.30 -0.81
CA PHE A 60 2.16 -1.85 -0.87
C PHE A 60 1.01 -1.36 0.03
N MET A 61 -0.20 -1.94 -0.12
CA MET A 61 -1.36 -1.60 0.71
C MET A 61 -1.08 -1.76 2.20
N SER A 62 -0.39 -2.83 2.60
CA SER A 62 -0.07 -3.10 4.00
C SER A 62 0.84 -2.04 4.62
N ASN A 63 1.79 -1.49 3.84
CA ASN A 63 2.65 -0.40 4.29
C ASN A 63 1.82 0.87 4.55
N VAL A 64 0.91 1.22 3.63
CA VAL A 64 0.01 2.37 3.78
C VAL A 64 -0.90 2.22 4.99
N ILE A 65 -1.59 1.08 5.11
CA ILE A 65 -2.51 0.81 6.23
C ILE A 65 -1.79 0.88 7.57
N GLY A 66 -0.58 0.32 7.66
CA GLY A 66 0.22 0.35 8.89
C GLY A 66 0.51 1.76 9.38
N VAL A 67 0.95 2.64 8.47
CA VAL A 67 1.23 4.05 8.80
C VAL A 67 -0.03 4.78 9.27
N ILE A 68 -1.14 4.63 8.56
CA ILE A 68 -2.40 5.30 8.93
C ILE A 68 -2.89 4.78 10.28
N ALA A 69 -2.85 3.47 10.51
CA ALA A 69 -3.24 2.88 11.80
C ALA A 69 -2.40 3.44 12.96
N ASP A 70 -1.10 3.66 12.76
CA ASP A 70 -0.24 4.26 13.78
C ASP A 70 -0.51 5.76 13.99
N GLN A 71 -0.90 6.49 12.94
CA GLN A 71 -1.37 7.88 13.10
C GLN A 71 -2.70 7.94 13.87
N CYS A 72 -3.68 7.09 13.54
CA CYS A 72 -4.97 7.06 14.25
C CYS A 72 -4.81 6.70 15.73
N LYS A 73 -3.86 5.82 16.09
CA LYS A 73 -3.56 5.53 17.51
C LYS A 73 -2.97 6.74 18.24
N SER A 74 -2.20 7.56 17.52
CA SER A 74 -1.54 8.75 18.10
C SER A 74 -2.53 9.90 18.31
N ASN A 75 -3.62 9.92 17.53
CA ASN A 75 -4.69 10.91 17.60
C ASN A 75 -5.99 10.23 18.09
N GLU A 76 -6.17 10.12 19.41
CA GLU A 76 -7.36 9.49 20.00
C GLU A 76 -8.67 10.06 19.40
N GLY A 77 -9.42 9.22 18.69
CA GLY A 77 -10.70 9.57 18.06
C GLY A 77 -10.67 9.70 16.54
N ASP A 78 -9.49 9.72 15.91
CA ASP A 78 -9.38 9.72 14.45
C ASP A 78 -9.75 8.33 13.90
N THR A 79 -10.81 8.29 13.09
CA THR A 79 -11.16 7.13 12.28
C THR A 79 -11.10 7.53 10.82
N VAL A 80 -10.34 6.78 10.03
CA VAL A 80 -10.15 7.04 8.61
C VAL A 80 -10.61 5.84 7.81
N GLU A 81 -11.49 6.09 6.85
CA GLU A 81 -11.89 5.13 5.85
C GLU A 81 -10.84 5.09 4.73
N LEU A 82 -10.30 3.90 4.45
CA LEU A 82 -9.34 3.69 3.37
C LEU A 82 -10.02 2.96 2.21
N GLN A 83 -10.00 3.56 1.03
CA GLN A 83 -10.49 2.94 -0.19
C GLN A 83 -9.33 2.70 -1.15
N PHE A 84 -9.13 1.44 -1.55
CA PHE A 84 -8.09 1.04 -2.50
C PHE A 84 -8.70 0.71 -3.85
N PHE A 85 -8.13 1.28 -4.91
CA PHE A 85 -8.45 0.94 -6.29
C PHE A 85 -7.21 0.32 -6.95
N LEU A 86 -7.42 -0.85 -7.54
CA LEU A 86 -6.39 -1.69 -8.17
C LEU A 86 -6.71 -1.82 -9.67
#